data_AF-A0A0G4N3E0-F1
#
_entry.id   AF-A0A0G4N3E0-F1
#
_cell.length_a   1.000
_cell.length_b   1.000
_cell.length_c   1.000
_cell.angle_alpha   90.00
_cell.angle_beta   90.00
_cell.angle_gamma   90.00
#
_symmetry.space_group_name_H-M   'P 1'
#
loop_
_entity.id
_entity.type
_entity.pdbx_description
1 polymer ?
#
loop_
_entity_poly.entity_id
_entity_poly.type
_entity_poly.pdbx_seq_one_letter_code
_entity_poly.pdbx_strand_id
1 'polypeptide(L)'
;MPIFTFMGASVLRQNDDYSAHVVNQTIKEVVPPLMESLKKGKRNPIAGATELLVSFVTAYEHIPSHRKQDLFVSLVDTLGPEEFLFALLAMLVDKYGSGPSIASFAADLLAVYNAEVQLHTLAKLLDLISDIFKPRPALSATLLGVGDELAERDVNTVALQQLS
;
A
#
# COMPACT_ATOMS: atom_id res chain seq x y z
N MET A 1 14.15 -40.04 19.67
CA MET A 1 14.88 -39.42 18.53
C MET A 1 14.77 -37.89 18.60
N PRO A 2 15.43 -37.19 19.55
CA PRO A 2 15.22 -35.75 19.76
C PRO A 2 16.15 -34.85 18.92
N ILE A 3 17.31 -35.37 18.52
CA ILE A 3 18.38 -34.56 17.91
C ILE A 3 18.03 -34.15 16.45
N PHE A 4 17.51 -35.07 15.64
CA PHE A 4 17.15 -34.78 14.25
C PHE A 4 15.91 -33.88 14.11
N THR A 5 14.98 -33.92 15.07
CA THR A 5 13.82 -33.01 15.10
C THR A 5 14.24 -31.60 15.48
N PHE A 6 15.26 -31.43 16.33
CA PHE A 6 15.75 -30.12 16.74
C PHE A 6 16.58 -29.43 15.65
N MET A 7 17.36 -30.19 14.88
CA MET A 7 18.14 -29.65 13.75
C MET A 7 17.25 -29.16 12.59
N GLY A 8 16.16 -29.88 12.27
CA GLY A 8 15.25 -29.49 11.18
C GLY A 8 14.54 -28.17 11.45
N ALA A 9 14.08 -27.94 12.68
CA ALA A 9 13.40 -26.69 13.06
C ALA A 9 14.32 -25.47 13.03
N SER A 10 15.61 -25.64 13.39
CA SER A 10 16.57 -24.55 13.39
C SER A 10 16.99 -24.14 11.97
N VAL A 11 17.20 -25.09 11.07
CA VAL A 11 17.59 -24.80 9.67
C VAL A 11 16.43 -24.17 8.90
N LEU A 12 15.19 -24.64 9.13
CA LEU A 12 13.99 -24.05 8.52
C LEU A 12 13.76 -22.62 9.01
N ARG A 13 13.85 -22.37 10.32
CA ARG A 13 13.77 -21.00 10.88
C ARG A 13 14.86 -20.07 10.36
N GLN A 14 16.10 -20.58 10.26
CA GLN A 14 17.23 -19.80 9.76
C GLN A 14 17.07 -19.42 8.27
N ASN A 15 16.49 -20.31 7.47
CA ASN A 15 16.12 -20.01 6.09
C ASN A 15 15.02 -18.96 5.99
N ASP A 16 14.03 -18.99 6.88
CA ASP A 16 12.95 -17.99 6.92
C ASP A 16 13.45 -16.60 7.34
N ASP A 17 14.29 -16.54 8.37
CA ASP A 17 14.90 -15.28 8.84
C ASP A 17 15.83 -14.67 7.77
N TYR A 18 16.64 -15.51 7.11
CA TYR A 18 17.48 -15.07 6.01
C TYR A 18 16.65 -14.60 4.81
N SER A 19 15.59 -15.33 4.45
CA SER A 19 14.69 -14.93 3.37
C SER A 19 13.94 -13.62 3.68
N ALA A 20 13.57 -13.38 4.94
CA ALA A 20 13.00 -12.12 5.38
C ALA A 20 13.99 -10.95 5.26
N HIS A 21 15.22 -11.18 5.71
CA HIS A 21 16.29 -10.19 5.58
C HIS A 21 16.54 -9.82 4.11
N VAL A 22 16.65 -10.81 3.21
CA VAL A 22 16.89 -10.56 1.78
C VAL A 22 15.74 -9.76 1.14
N VAL A 23 14.48 -10.06 1.49
CA VAL A 23 13.33 -9.29 0.99
C VAL A 23 13.37 -7.84 1.47
N ASN A 24 13.61 -7.61 2.77
CA ASN A 24 13.71 -6.25 3.32
C ASN A 24 14.89 -5.47 2.72
N GLN A 25 16.04 -6.13 2.52
CA GLN A 25 17.20 -5.54 1.85
C GLN A 25 16.88 -5.18 0.40
N THR A 26 16.19 -6.06 -0.32
CA THR A 26 15.78 -5.80 -1.70
C THR A 26 14.85 -4.60 -1.79
N ILE A 27 13.90 -4.46 -0.85
CA ILE A 27 13.02 -3.28 -0.80
C ILE A 27 13.84 -2.00 -0.62
N LYS A 28 14.78 -1.99 0.32
CA LYS A 28 15.63 -0.82 0.59
C LYS A 28 16.49 -0.40 -0.59
N GLU A 29 17.02 -1.36 -1.35
CA GLU A 29 17.95 -1.08 -2.46
C GLU A 29 17.23 -0.88 -3.81
N VAL A 30 16.10 -1.54 -4.04
CA VAL A 30 15.44 -1.59 -5.36
C VAL A 30 14.24 -0.64 -5.46
N VAL A 31 13.49 -0.39 -4.36
CA VAL A 31 12.33 0.51 -4.41
C VAL A 31 12.71 1.97 -4.70
N PRO A 32 13.77 2.56 -4.10
CA PRO A 32 14.17 3.93 -4.41
C PRO A 32 14.50 4.19 -5.90
N PRO A 33 15.36 3.40 -6.57
CA PRO A 33 15.67 3.62 -7.99
C PRO A 33 14.48 3.32 -8.92
N LEU A 34 13.60 2.38 -8.56
CA LEU A 34 12.35 2.17 -9.29
C LEU A 34 11.44 3.39 -9.20
N MET A 35 11.28 3.95 -8.01
CA MET A 35 10.50 5.17 -7.81
C MET A 35 11.08 6.35 -8.58
N GLU A 36 12.41 6.54 -8.59
CA GLU A 36 13.05 7.57 -9.42
C GLU A 36 12.80 7.36 -10.91
N SER A 37 12.84 6.11 -11.37
CA SER A 37 12.56 5.77 -12.77
C SER A 37 11.10 6.07 -13.14
N LEU A 38 10.16 5.74 -12.25
CA LEU A 38 8.74 6.05 -12.42
C LEU A 38 8.45 7.55 -12.36
N LYS A 39 9.17 8.31 -11.51
CA LYS A 39 9.13 9.78 -11.45
C LYS A 39 9.64 10.44 -12.73
N LYS A 40 10.65 9.85 -13.40
CA LYS A 40 11.16 10.35 -14.69
C LYS A 40 10.20 10.06 -15.85
N GLY A 41 9.48 8.94 -15.80
CA GLY A 41 8.54 8.53 -16.85
C GLY A 41 7.15 9.17 -16.77
N LYS A 42 6.65 9.52 -15.58
CA LYS A 42 5.31 10.09 -15.36
C LYS A 42 5.41 11.54 -14.84
N ARG A 43 4.60 12.43 -15.39
CA ARG A 43 4.57 13.88 -15.10
C ARG A 43 4.18 14.22 -13.65
N ASN A 44 3.70 13.24 -12.86
CA ASN A 44 3.35 13.39 -11.44
C ASN A 44 4.06 12.31 -10.60
N PRO A 45 4.83 12.68 -9.56
CA PRO A 45 5.55 11.72 -8.71
C PRO A 45 4.61 10.79 -7.93
N ILE A 46 3.42 11.28 -7.60
CA ILE A 46 2.38 10.54 -6.88
C ILE A 46 1.86 9.37 -7.72
N ALA A 47 1.63 9.58 -9.03
CA ALA A 47 1.09 8.54 -9.91
C ALA A 47 2.04 7.35 -10.15
N GLY A 48 3.36 7.60 -10.10
CA GLY A 48 4.36 6.53 -10.16
C GLY A 48 4.39 5.71 -8.87
N ALA A 49 4.28 6.38 -7.72
CA ALA A 49 4.21 5.70 -6.43
C ALA A 49 2.91 4.90 -6.26
N THR A 50 1.78 5.37 -6.79
CA THR A 50 0.51 4.62 -6.74
C THR A 50 0.63 3.24 -7.37
N GLU A 51 1.21 3.13 -8.56
CA GLU A 51 1.33 1.83 -9.26
C GLU A 51 2.16 0.83 -8.45
N LEU A 52 3.23 1.30 -7.83
CA LEU A 52 4.05 0.50 -6.92
C LEU A 52 3.24 0.11 -5.68
N LEU A 53 2.56 1.06 -5.04
CA LEU A 53 1.71 0.80 -3.88
C LEU A 53 0.58 -0.20 -4.19
N VAL A 54 -0.05 -0.13 -5.36
CA VAL A 54 -1.07 -1.11 -5.80
C VAL A 54 -0.46 -2.51 -5.84
N SER A 55 0.74 -2.66 -6.39
CA SER A 55 1.43 -3.96 -6.46
C SER A 55 1.75 -4.51 -5.07
N PHE A 56 2.18 -3.68 -4.11
CA PHE A 56 2.42 -4.14 -2.75
C PHE A 56 1.12 -4.44 -1.97
N VAL A 57 0.08 -3.64 -2.18
CA VAL A 57 -1.24 -3.84 -1.58
C VAL A 57 -1.93 -5.08 -2.16
N THR A 58 -1.70 -5.46 -3.42
CA THR A 58 -2.18 -6.74 -3.98
C THR A 58 -1.40 -7.94 -3.43
N ALA A 59 -0.10 -7.78 -3.22
CA ALA A 59 0.75 -8.80 -2.61
C ALA A 59 0.43 -9.07 -1.12
N TYR A 60 -0.25 -8.14 -0.42
CA TYR A 60 -0.55 -8.23 1.02
C TYR A 60 -1.17 -9.56 1.46
N GLU A 61 -2.03 -10.20 0.65
CA GLU A 61 -2.65 -11.50 0.98
C GLU A 61 -1.66 -12.65 0.99
N HIS A 62 -0.62 -12.58 0.16
CA HIS A 62 0.36 -13.65 -0.03
C HIS A 62 1.50 -13.55 1.00
N ILE A 63 1.60 -12.44 1.74
CA ILE A 63 2.64 -12.22 2.74
C ILE A 63 2.21 -12.88 4.07
N PRO A 64 3.10 -13.58 4.78
CA PRO A 64 2.81 -14.14 6.11
C PRO A 64 2.56 -13.04 7.16
N SER A 65 1.58 -13.21 8.05
CA SER A 65 1.18 -12.20 9.06
C SER A 65 2.33 -11.63 9.89
N HIS A 66 3.24 -12.47 10.37
CA HIS A 66 4.41 -12.07 11.18
C HIS A 66 5.47 -11.26 10.41
N ARG A 67 5.39 -11.20 9.07
CA ARG A 67 6.34 -10.47 8.20
C ARG A 67 5.75 -9.24 7.56
N LYS A 68 4.41 -9.12 7.56
CA LYS A 68 3.71 -7.98 6.97
C LYS A 68 4.19 -6.67 7.59
N GLN A 69 4.24 -6.61 8.91
CA GLN A 69 4.55 -5.37 9.62
C GLN A 69 5.93 -4.83 9.23
N ASP A 70 7.00 -5.63 9.37
CA ASP A 70 8.37 -5.20 9.05
C ASP A 70 8.56 -4.79 7.58
N LEU A 71 7.87 -5.50 6.68
CA LEU A 71 7.93 -5.24 5.24
C LEU A 71 7.26 -3.91 4.88
N PHE A 72 6.05 -3.66 5.40
CA PHE A 72 5.33 -2.42 5.15
C PHE A 72 5.98 -1.21 5.86
N VAL A 73 6.58 -1.42 7.05
CA VAL A 73 7.39 -0.37 7.70
C VAL A 73 8.58 -0.01 6.83
N SER A 74 9.36 -1.01 6.36
CA SER A 74 10.50 -0.76 5.46
C SER A 74 10.09 -0.08 4.15
N LEU A 75 8.93 -0.44 3.59
CA LEU A 75 8.40 0.20 2.40
C LEU A 75 8.05 1.68 2.65
N VAL A 76 7.38 1.98 3.75
CA VAL A 76 6.98 3.36 4.07
C VAL A 76 8.19 4.22 4.44
N ASP A 77 9.16 3.68 5.16
CA ASP A 77 10.43 4.36 5.45
C ASP A 77 11.22 4.71 4.19
N THR A 78 11.22 3.82 3.19
CA THR A 78 11.92 4.05 1.92
C THR A 78 11.20 5.03 1.00
N LEU A 79 9.87 5.07 1.03
CA LEU A 79 9.06 5.99 0.22
C LEU A 79 8.95 7.39 0.85
N GLY A 80 8.94 7.46 2.18
CA GLY A 80 8.67 8.68 2.93
C GLY A 80 7.34 8.56 3.68
N PRO A 81 7.36 8.47 5.03
CA PRO A 81 6.15 8.25 5.81
C PRO A 81 5.14 9.40 5.71
N GLU A 82 5.60 10.64 5.60
CA GLU A 82 4.71 11.80 5.53
C GLU A 82 3.90 11.88 4.23
N GLU A 83 4.46 11.40 3.12
CA GLU A 83 3.86 11.52 1.79
C GLU A 83 3.09 10.28 1.35
N PHE A 84 3.44 9.08 1.84
CA PHE A 84 2.88 7.84 1.29
C PHE A 84 2.13 6.97 2.30
N LEU A 85 2.28 7.22 3.61
CA LEU A 85 1.59 6.43 4.62
C LEU A 85 0.06 6.57 4.52
N PHE A 86 -0.46 7.78 4.29
CA PHE A 86 -1.90 7.97 4.11
C PHE A 86 -2.43 7.26 2.84
N ALA A 87 -1.66 7.27 1.75
CA ALA A 87 -2.03 6.62 0.49
C ALA A 87 -2.06 5.10 0.66
N LEU A 88 -1.04 4.52 1.30
CA LEU A 88 -0.98 3.10 1.61
C LEU A 88 -2.19 2.66 2.46
N LEU A 89 -2.49 3.40 3.53
CA LEU A 89 -3.62 3.11 4.42
C LEU A 89 -4.96 3.19 3.68
N ALA A 90 -5.16 4.25 2.88
CA ALA A 90 -6.36 4.42 2.07
C ALA A 90 -6.55 3.26 1.08
N MET A 91 -5.49 2.88 0.35
CA MET A 91 -5.54 1.78 -0.63
C MET A 91 -5.76 0.41 0.02
N LEU A 92 -5.25 0.20 1.23
CA LEU A 92 -5.47 -1.03 1.99
C LEU A 92 -6.95 -1.16 2.40
N VAL A 93 -7.55 -0.07 2.87
CA VAL A 93 -8.97 -0.02 3.25
C VAL A 93 -9.86 -0.13 2.01
N ASP A 94 -9.47 0.47 0.90
CA ASP A 94 -10.22 0.40 -0.37
C ASP A 94 -10.26 -1.03 -0.94
N LYS A 95 -9.10 -1.70 -1.00
CA LYS A 95 -9.00 -3.05 -1.57
C LYS A 95 -9.61 -4.14 -0.68
N TYR A 96 -9.43 -4.04 0.63
CA TYR A 96 -9.79 -5.12 1.57
C TYR A 96 -11.02 -4.80 2.44
N GLY A 97 -11.55 -3.58 2.35
CA GLY A 97 -12.66 -3.09 3.14
C GLY A 97 -12.29 -2.73 4.58
N SER A 98 -13.30 -2.30 5.35
CA SER A 98 -13.17 -2.01 6.80
C SER A 98 -13.28 -3.27 7.66
N GLY A 99 -12.49 -4.30 7.36
CA GLY A 99 -12.37 -5.48 8.21
C GLY A 99 -11.65 -5.15 9.53
N PRO A 100 -12.01 -5.78 10.66
CA PRO A 100 -11.36 -5.51 11.95
C PRO A 100 -9.87 -5.83 11.96
N SER A 101 -9.42 -6.79 11.13
CA SER A 101 -8.01 -7.16 10.96
C SER A 101 -7.20 -6.10 10.20
N ILE A 102 -7.81 -5.40 9.26
CA ILE A 102 -7.16 -4.34 8.47
C ILE A 102 -7.08 -3.07 9.32
N ALA A 103 -8.14 -2.79 10.09
CA ALA A 103 -8.14 -1.70 11.04
C ALA A 103 -7.08 -1.89 12.14
N SER A 104 -6.94 -3.10 12.70
CA SER A 104 -5.88 -3.38 13.66
C SER A 104 -4.49 -3.26 13.03
N PHE A 105 -4.30 -3.81 11.82
CA PHE A 105 -3.02 -3.70 11.11
C PHE A 105 -2.66 -2.24 10.77
N ALA A 106 -3.64 -1.45 10.33
CA ALA A 106 -3.46 -0.02 10.06
C ALA A 106 -3.07 0.75 11.32
N ALA A 107 -3.73 0.45 12.46
CA ALA A 107 -3.40 1.05 13.74
C ALA A 107 -1.99 0.64 14.22
N ASP A 108 -1.64 -0.64 14.09
CA ASP A 108 -0.32 -1.16 14.44
C ASP A 108 0.78 -0.52 13.58
N LEU A 109 0.52 -0.33 12.27
CA LEU A 109 1.43 0.36 11.35
C LEU A 109 1.61 1.83 11.75
N LEU A 110 0.51 2.53 12.06
CA LEU A 110 0.53 3.94 12.45
C LEU A 110 1.26 4.15 13.80
N ALA A 111 1.13 3.19 14.73
CA ALA A 111 1.76 3.23 16.05
C ALA A 111 3.29 3.18 16.03
N VAL A 112 3.90 2.72 14.93
CA VAL A 112 5.37 2.71 14.75
C VAL A 112 5.94 4.12 14.57
N TYR A 113 5.14 5.07 14.07
CA TYR A 113 5.60 6.41 13.72
C TYR A 113 5.34 7.45 14.83
N ASN A 114 6.11 8.55 14.79
CA ASN A 114 5.97 9.67 15.72
C ASN A 114 4.61 10.38 15.60
N ALA A 115 4.17 11.02 16.68
CA ALA A 115 2.89 11.72 16.76
C ALA A 115 2.68 12.79 15.68
N GLU A 116 3.76 13.45 15.22
CA GLU A 116 3.70 14.43 14.12
C GLU A 116 3.28 13.78 12.79
N VAL A 117 3.91 12.66 12.44
CA VAL A 117 3.58 11.89 11.24
C VAL A 117 2.16 11.31 11.34
N GLN A 118 1.77 10.83 12.52
CA GLN A 118 0.41 10.35 12.77
C GLN A 118 -0.63 11.44 12.54
N LEU A 119 -0.40 12.66 13.04
CA LEU A 119 -1.31 13.77 12.85
C LEU A 119 -1.38 14.20 11.38
N HIS A 120 -0.23 14.26 10.70
CA HIS A 120 -0.18 14.67 9.31
C HIS A 120 -0.88 13.66 8.38
N THR A 121 -0.72 12.36 8.65
CA THR A 121 -1.40 11.31 7.90
C THR A 121 -2.90 11.29 8.13
N LEU A 122 -3.36 11.49 9.38
CA LEU A 122 -4.78 11.63 9.68
C LEU A 122 -5.39 12.86 8.99
N ALA A 123 -4.69 13.99 8.98
CA ALA A 123 -5.12 15.19 8.26
C ALA A 123 -5.27 14.91 6.76
N LYS A 124 -4.27 14.26 6.13
CA LYS A 124 -4.33 13.89 4.70
C LYS A 124 -5.43 12.86 4.40
N LEU A 125 -5.70 11.93 5.32
CA LEU A 125 -6.82 10.99 5.21
C LEU A 125 -8.16 11.72 5.26
N LEU A 126 -8.32 12.69 6.14
CA LEU A 126 -9.52 13.53 6.21
C LEU A 126 -9.68 14.40 4.97
N ASP A 127 -8.60 14.96 4.43
CA ASP A 127 -8.61 15.68 3.15
C ASP A 127 -9.04 14.76 2.01
N LEU A 128 -8.55 13.52 1.98
CA LEU A 128 -8.89 12.53 0.97
C LEU A 128 -10.37 12.11 1.07
N ILE A 129 -10.88 11.91 2.28
CA ILE A 129 -12.31 11.68 2.53
C ILE A 129 -13.12 12.90 2.07
N SER A 130 -12.69 14.12 2.43
CA SER A 130 -13.35 15.34 1.98
C SER A 130 -13.34 15.50 0.46
N ASP A 131 -12.30 15.03 -0.22
CA ASP A 131 -12.19 15.05 -1.68
C ASP A 131 -13.06 13.99 -2.36
N ILE A 132 -13.33 12.84 -1.72
CA ILE A 132 -14.32 11.85 -2.21
C ILE A 132 -15.72 12.47 -2.26
N PHE A 133 -16.05 13.36 -1.31
CA PHE A 133 -17.33 14.07 -1.30
C PHE A 133 -17.40 15.26 -2.28
N LYS A 134 -16.29 15.62 -2.95
CA LYS A 134 -16.30 16.68 -3.97
C LYS A 134 -16.59 16.09 -5.36
N PRO A 135 -17.35 16.80 -6.21
CA PRO A 135 -17.75 16.33 -7.54
C PRO A 135 -16.62 16.21 -8.59
N ARG A 136 -15.37 16.57 -8.25
CA ARG A 136 -14.17 16.36 -9.10
C ARG A 136 -12.98 15.88 -8.25
N PRO A 137 -12.89 14.57 -8.00
CA PRO A 137 -11.74 14.01 -7.30
C PRO A 137 -10.51 14.00 -8.21
N ALA A 138 -9.44 14.74 -7.88
CA ALA A 138 -8.18 14.70 -8.63
C ALA A 138 -7.15 13.74 -7.99
N LEU A 139 -7.03 13.76 -6.67
CA LEU A 139 -6.10 12.91 -5.91
C LEU A 139 -6.70 11.53 -5.60
N SER A 140 -7.96 11.47 -5.19
CA SER A 140 -8.66 10.19 -4.95
C SER A 140 -8.91 9.40 -6.24
N ALA A 141 -9.18 10.06 -7.38
CA ALA A 141 -9.30 9.37 -8.67
C ALA A 141 -7.98 8.75 -9.14
N THR A 142 -6.84 9.37 -8.81
CA THR A 142 -5.51 8.86 -9.19
C THR A 142 -4.93 7.88 -8.18
N LEU A 143 -5.33 7.94 -6.91
CA LEU A 143 -4.87 7.03 -5.84
C LEU A 143 -5.75 5.78 -5.69
N LEU A 144 -7.08 5.92 -5.79
CA LEU A 144 -8.05 4.85 -5.58
C LEU A 144 -8.59 4.27 -6.90
N GLY A 145 -8.09 4.72 -8.06
CA GLY A 145 -8.55 4.24 -9.36
C GLY A 145 -10.01 4.57 -9.71
N VAL A 146 -10.71 5.36 -8.88
CA VAL A 146 -12.11 5.78 -9.09
C VAL A 146 -12.30 6.53 -10.42
N GLY A 147 -11.22 7.05 -11.01
CA GLY A 147 -11.25 7.65 -12.35
C GLY A 147 -11.51 6.67 -13.49
N ASP A 148 -11.05 5.42 -13.42
CA ASP A 148 -11.27 4.42 -14.49
C ASP A 148 -12.66 3.78 -14.37
N GLU A 149 -13.17 3.54 -13.16
CA GLU A 149 -14.51 2.99 -12.98
C GLU A 149 -15.63 3.99 -13.34
N LEU A 150 -15.41 5.29 -13.19
CA LEU A 150 -16.34 6.34 -13.66
C LEU A 150 -16.17 6.62 -15.16
N ALA A 151 -14.95 6.54 -15.71
CA ALA A 151 -14.72 6.77 -17.14
C ALA A 151 -15.26 5.60 -18.01
N GLU A 152 -15.20 4.36 -17.52
CA GLU A 152 -15.77 3.22 -18.25
C GLU A 152 -17.29 3.08 -18.06
N ARG A 153 -17.86 3.56 -16.95
CA ARG A 153 -19.32 3.45 -16.69
C ARG A 153 -20.18 4.51 -17.33
N ASP A 154 -19.67 5.68 -17.70
CA ASP A 154 -20.54 6.84 -18.04
C ASP A 154 -20.66 7.25 -19.53
N VAL A 155 -20.04 6.54 -20.49
CA VAL A 155 -20.16 6.96 -21.91
C VAL A 155 -20.91 5.96 -22.80
N ASN A 156 -20.69 4.65 -22.65
CA ASN A 156 -21.25 3.66 -23.59
C ASN A 156 -22.57 3.02 -23.13
N THR A 157 -22.83 2.92 -21.83
CA THR A 157 -24.06 2.29 -21.27
C THR A 157 -25.25 3.25 -21.26
N VAL A 158 -25.02 4.53 -20.95
CA VAL A 158 -26.07 5.57 -20.92
C VAL A 158 -26.55 5.92 -22.34
N ALA A 159 -25.64 5.92 -23.33
CA ALA A 159 -25.99 6.19 -24.72
C ALA A 159 -26.85 5.07 -25.36
N LEU A 160 -26.61 3.80 -25.00
CA LEU A 160 -27.39 2.67 -25.50
C LEU A 160 -28.76 2.53 -24.82
N GLN A 161 -28.92 2.99 -23.57
CA GLN A 161 -30.22 3.00 -22.89
C GLN A 161 -31.14 4.15 -23.34
N GLN A 162 -30.60 5.23 -23.91
CA GLN A 162 -31.37 6.37 -24.42
C GLN A 162 -31.86 6.18 -25.87
N LEU A 163 -31.39 5.13 -26.56
CA LEU A 163 -31.73 4.82 -27.95
C LEU A 163 -32.52 3.51 -28.12
N SER A 164 -32.99 2.90 -27.03
CA SER A 164 -33.86 1.73 -27.02
C SER A 164 -35.26 2.06 -26.52
#